data_AF-X1CJP9-F1
#
_entry.id   AF-X1CJP9-F1
#
_cell.length_a   1.000
_cell.length_b   1.000
_cell.length_c   1.000
_cell.angle_alpha   90.00
_cell.angle_beta   90.00
_cell.angle_gamma   90.00
#
_symmetry.space_group_name_H-M   'P 1'
#
loop_
_entity.id
_entity.type
_entity.pdbx_description
1 polymer ?
#
loop_
_entity_poly.entity_id
_entity_poly.type
_entity_poly.pdbx_seq_one_letter_code
_entity_poly.pdbx_strand_id
1 'polypeptide(L)'
;TIADSNVTIINSDYLFLQTSGQSNVSLIDSHMCEFIPRDFFGTIIFENGLWTCAGEILGNIPHHSMENDFTIKGSLKIEGVRENLQWKDAQVTREYDVIVKDENDNPAKGALIKIDGKTYVSDNTGKAKFSLILNESTYIEPKILEVLEGENLISQKEIDFFTETPIIIIKD
;
A
#
# COMPACT_ATOMS: atom_id res chain seq x y z
N THR A 1 -2.76 -10.97 -18.59
CA THR A 1 -3.84 -10.00 -18.34
C THR A 1 -4.92 -10.65 -17.49
N ILE A 2 -5.49 -9.91 -16.54
CA ILE A 2 -6.59 -10.32 -15.65
C ILE A 2 -7.74 -9.31 -15.84
N ALA A 3 -8.97 -9.79 -16.04
CA ALA A 3 -10.14 -8.93 -16.27
C ALA A 3 -11.37 -9.53 -15.59
N ASP A 4 -12.11 -8.70 -14.85
CA ASP A 4 -13.36 -9.06 -14.13
C ASP A 4 -13.31 -10.43 -13.43
N SER A 5 -12.21 -10.69 -12.72
CA SER A 5 -11.89 -12.02 -12.20
C SER A 5 -11.40 -11.99 -10.76
N ASN A 6 -11.54 -13.11 -10.06
CA ASN A 6 -10.87 -13.35 -8.79
C ASN A 6 -9.70 -14.30 -9.03
N VAL A 7 -8.47 -13.84 -8.81
CA VAL A 7 -7.25 -14.60 -9.11
C VAL A 7 -6.34 -14.59 -7.88
N THR A 8 -5.80 -15.76 -7.55
CA THR A 8 -4.73 -15.90 -6.57
C THR A 8 -3.48 -16.44 -7.27
N ILE A 9 -2.37 -15.73 -7.15
CA ILE A 9 -1.06 -16.14 -7.64
C ILE A 9 -0.16 -16.33 -6.42
N ILE A 10 0.53 -17.47 -6.36
CA ILE A 10 1.30 -17.90 -5.19
C ILE A 10 2.70 -18.32 -5.66
N ASN A 11 3.74 -17.96 -4.90
CA ASN A 11 5.13 -18.37 -5.15
C ASN A 11 5.60 -18.04 -6.57
N SER A 12 5.25 -16.86 -7.08
CA SER A 12 5.68 -16.41 -8.40
C SER A 12 6.80 -15.42 -8.29
N ASP A 13 7.86 -15.63 -9.07
CA ASP A 13 8.91 -14.65 -9.27
C ASP A 13 8.70 -13.95 -10.61
N TYR A 14 8.86 -12.63 -10.64
CA TYR A 14 8.87 -11.80 -11.84
C TYR A 14 7.54 -11.76 -12.64
N LEU A 15 6.49 -11.17 -12.05
CA LEU A 15 5.20 -10.94 -12.73
C LEU A 15 5.16 -9.58 -13.45
N PHE A 16 4.65 -9.61 -14.69
CA PHE A 16 4.16 -8.43 -15.41
C PHE A 16 2.63 -8.48 -15.41
N LEU A 17 1.99 -7.56 -14.69
CA LEU A 17 0.54 -7.61 -14.48
C LEU A 17 -0.17 -6.45 -15.17
N GLN A 18 -1.10 -6.83 -16.03
CA GLN A 18 -2.15 -5.95 -16.56
C GLN A 18 -3.49 -6.42 -16.02
N THR A 19 -4.09 -5.61 -15.15
CA THR A 19 -5.36 -5.91 -14.48
C THR A 19 -6.40 -4.87 -14.87
N SER A 20 -7.64 -5.31 -15.03
CA SER A 20 -8.76 -4.48 -15.50
C SER A 20 -10.08 -4.85 -14.84
N GLY A 21 -11.06 -3.97 -14.94
CA GLY A 21 -12.42 -4.16 -14.46
C GLY A 21 -12.49 -4.30 -12.94
N GLN A 22 -13.47 -5.07 -12.47
CA GLN A 22 -13.75 -5.30 -11.05
C GLN A 22 -12.98 -6.51 -10.48
N SER A 23 -11.72 -6.67 -10.88
CA SER A 23 -10.92 -7.85 -10.50
C SER A 23 -10.48 -7.81 -9.03
N ASN A 24 -10.41 -8.97 -8.38
CA ASN A 24 -9.66 -9.13 -7.12
C ASN A 24 -8.45 -10.02 -7.36
N VAL A 25 -7.26 -9.48 -7.15
CA VAL A 25 -6.00 -10.19 -7.36
C VAL A 25 -5.28 -10.34 -6.03
N SER A 26 -4.95 -11.56 -5.64
CA SER A 26 -4.12 -11.85 -4.47
C SER A 26 -2.77 -12.37 -4.92
N LEU A 27 -1.69 -11.75 -4.45
CA LEU A 27 -0.32 -12.13 -4.70
C LEU A 27 0.31 -12.56 -3.38
N ILE A 28 0.63 -13.85 -3.25
CA ILE A 28 1.15 -14.46 -2.02
C ILE A 28 2.58 -14.95 -2.29
N ASP A 29 3.54 -14.54 -1.47
CA ASP A 29 4.97 -14.88 -1.61
C ASP A 29 5.44 -14.64 -3.05
N SER A 30 5.08 -13.47 -3.60
CA SER A 30 5.20 -13.20 -5.03
C SER A 30 5.86 -11.86 -5.32
N HIS A 31 6.63 -11.83 -6.39
CA HIS A 31 7.31 -10.66 -6.92
C HIS A 31 6.66 -10.19 -8.21
N MET A 32 6.13 -8.96 -8.18
CA MET A 32 5.64 -8.21 -9.32
C MET A 32 6.73 -7.27 -9.81
N CYS A 33 7.32 -7.52 -10.99
CA CYS A 33 8.29 -6.59 -11.57
C CYS A 33 7.59 -5.42 -12.26
N GLU A 34 6.36 -5.58 -12.76
CA GLU A 34 5.70 -4.47 -13.43
C GLU A 34 4.19 -4.53 -13.28
N PHE A 35 3.59 -3.36 -13.04
CA PHE A 35 2.14 -3.22 -12.88
C PHE A 35 1.56 -2.10 -13.72
N ILE A 36 0.64 -2.49 -14.58
CA ILE A 36 0.06 -1.66 -15.61
C ILE A 36 -1.46 -1.87 -15.59
N PRO A 37 -2.19 -1.28 -14.63
CA PRO A 37 -3.64 -1.37 -14.62
C PRO A 37 -4.27 -0.66 -15.82
N ARG A 38 -5.43 -1.18 -16.24
CA ARG A 38 -6.17 -0.75 -17.44
C ARG A 38 -7.66 -0.73 -17.10
N ASP A 39 -8.22 0.45 -16.82
CA ASP A 39 -9.60 0.57 -16.34
C ASP A 39 -9.87 -0.33 -15.14
N PHE A 40 -8.97 -0.29 -14.15
CA PHE A 40 -9.01 -1.13 -12.97
C PHE A 40 -9.72 -0.45 -11.82
N PHE A 41 -10.73 -1.12 -11.29
CA PHE A 41 -11.62 -0.62 -10.23
C PHE A 41 -11.69 -1.53 -9.01
N GLY A 42 -10.88 -2.59 -9.00
CA GLY A 42 -10.96 -3.66 -8.02
C GLY A 42 -9.93 -3.54 -6.90
N THR A 43 -9.47 -4.69 -6.40
CA THR A 43 -8.48 -4.75 -5.32
C THR A 43 -7.31 -5.65 -5.70
N ILE A 44 -6.09 -5.20 -5.41
CA ILE A 44 -4.90 -6.05 -5.36
C ILE A 44 -4.43 -6.21 -3.91
N ILE A 45 -4.22 -7.44 -3.49
CA ILE A 45 -3.90 -7.83 -2.12
C ILE A 45 -2.55 -8.53 -2.13
N PHE A 46 -1.62 -8.07 -1.31
CA PHE A 46 -0.30 -8.68 -1.16
C PHE A 46 -0.16 -9.39 0.18
N GLU A 47 0.41 -10.58 0.16
CA GLU A 47 0.90 -11.29 1.33
C GLU A 47 2.36 -11.63 1.06
N ASN A 48 3.28 -10.98 1.79
CA ASN A 48 4.71 -11.04 1.51
C ASN A 48 5.04 -10.71 0.03
N GLY A 49 4.51 -9.58 -0.43
CA GLY A 49 4.65 -9.12 -1.80
C GLY A 49 5.87 -8.23 -2.01
N LEU A 50 6.49 -8.34 -3.18
CA LEU A 50 7.51 -7.42 -3.65
C LEU A 50 7.07 -6.79 -4.98
N TRP A 51 7.14 -5.46 -5.09
CA TRP A 51 7.00 -4.75 -6.35
C TRP A 51 8.31 -4.05 -6.71
N THR A 52 8.91 -4.43 -7.84
CA THR A 52 10.13 -3.77 -8.36
C THR A 52 9.93 -3.18 -9.75
N CYS A 53 11.03 -2.79 -10.40
CA CYS A 53 11.14 -2.28 -11.77
C CYS A 53 10.30 -1.04 -12.10
N ALA A 54 9.00 -1.15 -12.40
CA ALA A 54 8.22 -0.07 -13.01
C ALA A 54 6.70 -0.18 -12.79
N GLY A 55 5.97 0.89 -13.18
CA GLY A 55 4.52 0.86 -13.28
C GLY A 55 3.92 2.00 -14.09
N GLU A 56 2.68 1.79 -14.55
CA GLU A 56 1.89 2.78 -15.29
C GLU A 56 0.47 2.85 -14.72
N ILE A 57 0.27 3.71 -13.71
CA ILE A 57 -1.05 4.00 -13.13
C ILE A 57 -1.62 5.22 -13.84
N LEU A 58 -2.17 5.00 -15.04
CA LEU A 58 -2.60 6.06 -15.94
C LEU A 58 -4.12 6.09 -16.08
N GLY A 59 -4.70 7.27 -16.19
CA GLY A 59 -6.07 7.53 -16.58
C GLY A 59 -6.10 8.58 -17.69
N ASN A 60 -7.26 8.71 -18.33
CA ASN A 60 -7.52 9.68 -19.39
C ASN A 60 -6.49 9.63 -20.55
N ILE A 61 -5.98 8.43 -20.86
CA ILE A 61 -5.13 8.16 -22.01
C ILE A 61 -5.88 7.21 -22.96
N PRO A 62 -6.42 7.72 -24.08
CA PRO A 62 -7.08 6.89 -25.09
C PRO A 62 -6.20 5.70 -25.51
N HIS A 63 -6.82 4.52 -25.66
CA HIS A 63 -6.17 3.26 -26.02
C HIS A 63 -5.16 2.70 -25.00
N HIS A 64 -4.92 3.39 -23.88
CA HIS A 64 -4.20 2.84 -22.72
C HIS A 64 -5.20 2.56 -21.60
N SER A 65 -5.67 3.60 -20.91
CA SER A 65 -6.58 3.48 -19.77
C SER A 65 -7.35 4.78 -19.63
N MET A 66 -8.68 4.70 -19.58
CA MET A 66 -9.52 5.88 -19.43
C MET A 66 -9.66 6.28 -17.97
N GLU A 67 -9.64 5.32 -17.05
CA GLU A 67 -9.71 5.58 -15.62
C GLU A 67 -8.94 4.50 -14.85
N ASN A 68 -8.54 4.77 -13.62
CA ASN A 68 -8.07 3.78 -12.67
C ASN A 68 -8.46 4.28 -11.28
N ASP A 69 -9.23 3.49 -10.55
CA ASP A 69 -9.66 3.78 -9.18
C ASP A 69 -9.75 2.48 -8.39
N PHE A 70 -8.62 2.02 -7.87
CA PHE A 70 -8.51 0.70 -7.25
C PHE A 70 -7.86 0.75 -5.87
N THR A 71 -7.90 -0.39 -5.19
CA THR A 71 -7.33 -0.54 -3.84
C THR A 71 -6.11 -1.45 -3.82
N ILE A 72 -5.06 -1.04 -3.11
CA ILE A 72 -3.90 -1.87 -2.75
C ILE A 72 -3.96 -2.18 -1.24
N LYS A 73 -3.80 -3.46 -0.87
CA LYS A 73 -3.82 -3.92 0.53
C LYS A 73 -2.69 -4.90 0.84
N GLY A 74 -2.45 -5.07 2.14
CA GLY A 74 -1.62 -6.15 2.68
C GLY A 74 -0.14 -5.79 2.78
N SER A 75 0.72 -6.81 2.87
CA SER A 75 2.16 -6.65 3.08
C SER A 75 2.88 -6.55 1.74
N LEU A 76 3.42 -5.36 1.47
CA LEU A 76 4.05 -5.02 0.21
C LEU A 76 5.31 -4.19 0.45
N LYS A 77 6.41 -4.68 -0.11
CA LYS A 77 7.64 -3.90 -0.28
C LYS A 77 7.71 -3.34 -1.70
N ILE A 78 8.07 -2.06 -1.85
CA ILE A 78 8.26 -1.43 -3.15
C ILE A 78 9.69 -0.90 -3.27
N GLU A 79 10.42 -1.36 -4.28
CA GLU A 79 11.84 -1.00 -4.47
C GLU A 79 12.12 -0.64 -5.93
N GLY A 80 12.81 0.48 -6.18
CA GLY A 80 13.19 0.91 -7.54
C GLY A 80 12.03 1.33 -8.44
N VAL A 81 10.78 1.32 -7.94
CA VAL A 81 9.59 1.76 -8.69
C VAL A 81 9.44 3.27 -8.66
N ARG A 82 9.96 3.97 -7.64
CA ARG A 82 9.74 5.42 -7.45
C ARG A 82 10.18 6.24 -8.66
N GLU A 83 11.33 5.90 -9.23
CA GLU A 83 11.91 6.59 -10.38
C GLU A 83 11.25 6.18 -11.71
N ASN A 84 10.47 5.08 -11.70
CA ASN A 84 9.94 4.41 -12.90
C ASN A 84 8.41 4.28 -12.87
N LEU A 85 7.73 4.93 -11.93
CA LEU A 85 6.27 4.95 -11.85
C LEU A 85 5.75 6.15 -12.62
N GLN A 86 4.99 5.88 -13.67
CA GLN A 86 4.16 6.89 -14.30
C GLN A 86 2.79 6.89 -13.64
N TRP A 87 2.37 8.05 -13.15
CA TRP A 87 1.05 8.27 -12.59
C TRP A 87 0.39 9.43 -13.32
N LYS A 88 -0.84 9.24 -13.79
CA LYS A 88 -1.61 10.31 -14.40
C LYS A 88 -3.10 10.12 -14.20
N ASP A 89 -3.81 11.16 -13.77
CA ASP A 89 -5.29 11.22 -13.76
C ASP A 89 -5.98 9.93 -13.24
N ALA A 90 -5.42 9.36 -12.17
CA ALA A 90 -5.85 8.09 -11.58
C ALA A 90 -5.85 8.19 -10.06
N GLN A 91 -6.69 7.38 -9.41
CA GLN A 91 -6.84 7.31 -7.97
C GLN A 91 -6.47 5.92 -7.45
N VAL A 92 -5.79 5.86 -6.31
CA VAL A 92 -5.51 4.59 -5.62
C VAL A 92 -5.76 4.76 -4.14
N THR A 93 -6.58 3.87 -3.59
CA THR A 93 -6.68 3.70 -2.14
C THR A 93 -5.61 2.72 -1.68
N ARG A 94 -4.67 3.16 -0.84
CA ARG A 94 -3.66 2.28 -0.24
C ARG A 94 -3.94 2.05 1.23
N GLU A 95 -4.11 0.79 1.62
CA GLU A 95 -4.19 0.36 3.02
C GLU A 95 -2.79 0.13 3.58
N TYR A 96 -2.53 0.69 4.76
CA TYR A 96 -1.29 0.53 5.49
C TYR A 96 -1.54 -0.25 6.78
N ASP A 97 -0.92 -1.41 6.89
CA ASP A 97 -0.81 -2.15 8.13
C ASP A 97 0.28 -1.50 9.00
N VAL A 98 -0.03 -1.25 10.28
CA VAL A 98 0.94 -0.76 11.27
C VAL A 98 1.04 -1.79 12.39
N ILE A 99 2.26 -2.11 12.79
CA ILE A 99 2.56 -2.96 13.93
C ILE A 99 3.39 -2.15 14.93
N VAL A 100 2.84 -1.92 16.11
CA VAL A 100 3.51 -1.24 17.21
C VAL A 100 3.96 -2.26 18.24
N LYS A 101 5.23 -2.22 18.59
CA LYS A 101 5.86 -3.11 19.58
C LYS A 101 6.60 -2.32 20.65
N ASP A 102 6.79 -2.92 21.82
CA ASP A 102 7.71 -2.41 22.83
C ASP A 102 9.17 -2.81 22.55
N GLU A 103 10.10 -2.30 23.35
CA GLU A 103 11.53 -2.60 23.32
C GLU A 103 11.86 -4.11 23.43
N ASN A 104 10.93 -4.92 23.94
CA ASN A 104 11.06 -6.36 24.12
C ASN A 104 10.34 -7.17 23.02
N ASP A 105 9.96 -6.52 21.91
CA ASP A 105 9.21 -7.09 20.78
C ASP A 105 7.76 -7.53 21.13
N ASN A 106 7.22 -7.14 22.29
CA ASN A 106 5.84 -7.44 22.65
C ASN A 106 4.87 -6.46 21.97
N PRO A 107 3.64 -6.88 21.66
CA PRO A 107 2.64 -5.99 21.08
C PRO A 107 2.25 -4.81 21.99
N ALA A 108 2.35 -3.59 21.47
CA ALA A 108 1.94 -2.38 22.17
C ALA A 108 0.46 -2.06 21.88
N LYS A 109 -0.43 -2.57 22.73
CA LYS A 109 -1.87 -2.30 22.67
C LYS A 109 -2.21 -0.85 23.02
N GLY A 110 -3.17 -0.27 22.29
CA GLY A 110 -3.76 1.02 22.64
C GLY A 110 -2.90 2.23 22.26
N ALA A 111 -1.80 2.02 21.54
CA ALA A 111 -1.05 3.11 20.92
C ALA A 111 -1.96 3.87 19.94
N LEU A 112 -1.80 5.20 19.91
CA LEU A 112 -2.53 6.09 19.02
C LEU A 112 -1.69 6.34 17.77
N ILE A 113 -2.22 5.97 16.62
CA ILE A 113 -1.61 6.21 15.32
C ILE A 113 -2.31 7.42 14.70
N LYS A 114 -1.61 8.54 14.56
CA LYS A 114 -2.12 9.75 13.92
C LYS A 114 -1.53 9.93 12.53
N ILE A 115 -2.40 10.15 11.56
CA ILE A 115 -2.02 10.37 10.16
C ILE A 115 -3.14 11.12 9.47
N ASP A 116 -2.80 12.14 8.68
CA ASP A 116 -3.77 12.87 7.83
C ASP A 116 -4.98 13.43 8.62
N GLY A 117 -4.73 13.93 9.83
CA GLY A 117 -5.77 14.46 10.73
C GLY A 117 -6.69 13.41 11.35
N LYS A 118 -6.43 12.12 11.13
CA LYS A 118 -7.18 10.99 11.68
C LYS A 118 -6.37 10.26 12.75
N THR A 119 -7.08 9.65 13.70
CA THR A 119 -6.49 8.85 14.78
C THR A 119 -7.03 7.44 14.72
N TYR A 120 -6.13 6.46 14.78
CA TYR A 120 -6.41 5.03 14.85
C TYR A 120 -5.79 4.47 16.14
N VAL A 121 -6.28 3.33 16.62
CA VAL A 121 -5.83 2.73 17.87
C VAL A 121 -5.35 1.31 17.62
N SER A 122 -4.16 0.95 18.10
CA SER A 122 -3.67 -0.42 17.98
C SER A 122 -4.46 -1.40 18.86
N ASP A 123 -4.75 -2.57 18.30
CA ASP A 123 -5.50 -3.63 18.96
C ASP A 123 -4.65 -4.42 19.99
N ASN A 124 -5.21 -5.51 20.53
CA ASN A 124 -4.52 -6.38 21.49
C ASN A 124 -3.28 -7.08 20.91
N THR A 125 -3.13 -7.10 19.58
CA THR A 125 -1.98 -7.66 18.88
C THR A 125 -1.01 -6.57 18.41
N GLY A 126 -1.19 -5.33 18.89
CA GLY A 126 -0.34 -4.19 18.55
C GLY A 126 -0.57 -3.69 17.12
N LYS A 127 -1.66 -4.12 16.46
CA LYS A 127 -1.92 -3.82 15.06
C LYS A 127 -2.94 -2.71 14.89
N ALA A 128 -2.71 -1.84 13.91
CA ALA A 128 -3.69 -0.89 13.42
C ALA A 128 -3.68 -0.88 11.89
N LYS A 129 -4.77 -0.39 11.30
CA LYS A 129 -4.87 -0.19 9.84
C LYS A 129 -5.43 1.20 9.57
N PHE A 130 -4.93 1.83 8.51
CA PHE A 130 -5.53 3.03 7.94
C PHE A 130 -5.40 3.00 6.42
N SER A 131 -6.11 3.89 5.74
CA SER A 131 -6.00 4.03 4.30
C SER A 131 -5.76 5.49 3.90
N LEU A 132 -4.96 5.68 2.86
CA LEU A 132 -4.78 6.96 2.18
C LEU A 132 -5.32 6.83 0.76
N ILE A 133 -6.07 7.84 0.32
CA ILE A 133 -6.45 7.99 -1.08
C ILE A 133 -5.37 8.86 -1.74
N LEU A 134 -4.76 8.33 -2.79
CA LEU A 134 -3.59 8.90 -3.44
C LEU A 134 -3.90 9.12 -4.92
N ASN A 135 -3.30 10.17 -5.48
CA ASN A 135 -3.42 10.56 -6.88
C ASN A 135 -2.09 11.11 -7.39
N GLU A 136 -2.08 11.59 -8.64
CA GLU A 136 -0.89 12.11 -9.32
C GLU A 136 -0.13 13.19 -8.52
N SER A 137 -0.81 14.03 -7.76
CA SER A 137 -0.14 15.07 -6.97
C SER A 137 0.28 14.60 -5.58
N THR A 138 -0.35 13.58 -5.02
CA THR A 138 -0.20 13.22 -3.59
C THR A 138 0.57 11.92 -3.35
N TYR A 139 0.78 11.07 -4.36
CA TYR A 139 1.43 9.76 -4.15
C TYR A 139 2.90 9.86 -3.69
N ILE A 140 3.59 10.95 -4.05
CA ILE A 140 4.98 11.24 -3.64
C ILE A 140 5.07 12.24 -2.49
N GLU A 141 3.96 12.86 -2.07
CA GLU A 141 3.98 13.82 -0.98
C GLU A 141 4.01 13.08 0.36
N PRO A 142 5.11 13.17 1.14
CA PRO A 142 5.20 12.45 2.39
C PRO A 142 4.17 13.00 3.39
N LYS A 143 3.49 12.08 4.07
CA LYS A 143 2.63 12.35 5.22
C LYS A 143 3.33 11.92 6.49
N ILE A 144 3.15 12.68 7.56
CA ILE A 144 3.74 12.38 8.86
C ILE A 144 2.84 11.39 9.61
N LEU A 145 3.36 10.19 9.83
CA LEU A 145 2.80 9.19 10.73
C LEU A 145 3.36 9.41 12.13
N GLU A 146 2.49 9.68 13.09
CA GLU A 146 2.86 9.79 14.51
C GLU A 146 2.29 8.61 15.29
N VAL A 147 3.09 8.05 16.18
CA VAL A 147 2.66 7.01 17.12
C VAL A 147 2.84 7.54 18.52
N LEU A 148 1.76 7.53 19.30
CA LEU A 148 1.73 8.03 20.67
C LEU A 148 1.27 6.94 21.65
N GLU A 149 1.73 7.03 22.89
CA GLU A 149 1.18 6.31 24.03
C GLU A 149 0.61 7.32 25.01
N GLY A 150 -0.71 7.33 25.14
CA GLY A 150 -1.41 8.45 25.79
C GLY A 150 -1.10 9.76 25.05
N GLU A 151 -0.41 10.68 25.72
CA GLU A 151 -0.02 11.98 25.17
C GLU A 151 1.45 12.02 24.71
N ASN A 152 2.23 10.97 24.99
CA ASN A 152 3.66 10.95 24.67
C ASN A 152 3.89 10.48 23.24
N LEU A 153 4.61 11.28 22.45
CA LEU A 153 5.08 10.87 21.13
C LEU A 153 6.19 9.82 21.28
N ILE A 154 5.93 8.61 20.78
CA ILE A 154 6.89 7.50 20.78
C ILE A 154 7.75 7.55 19.51
N SER A 155 7.11 7.73 18.36
CA SER A 155 7.78 7.67 17.07
C SER A 155 7.09 8.57 16.07
N GLN A 156 7.89 9.09 15.14
CA GLN A 156 7.41 9.86 13.99
C GLN A 156 8.12 9.36 12.74
N LYS A 157 7.38 9.13 11.66
CA LYS A 157 7.91 8.63 10.39
C LYS A 157 7.20 9.30 9.22
N GLU A 158 7.97 9.73 8.23
CA GLU A 158 7.41 10.12 6.94
C GLU A 158 7.01 8.87 6.14
N ILE A 159 5.79 8.87 5.62
CA ILE A 159 5.25 7.79 4.79
C ILE A 159 4.64 8.36 3.52
N ASP A 160 4.70 7.59 2.44
CA ASP A 160 4.10 7.90 1.14
C ASP A 160 3.69 6.61 0.44
N PHE A 161 3.27 6.70 -0.84
CA PHE A 161 2.85 5.53 -1.61
C PHE A 161 3.85 4.38 -1.62
N PHE A 162 5.15 4.64 -1.49
CA PHE A 162 6.19 3.61 -1.61
C PHE A 162 6.57 3.00 -0.28
N THR A 163 6.00 3.50 0.82
CA THR A 163 6.29 2.98 2.15
C THR A 163 5.89 1.51 2.25
N GLU A 164 6.85 0.70 2.70
CA GLU A 164 6.70 -0.73 2.93
C GLU A 164 5.64 -0.99 4.01
N THR A 165 4.82 -2.01 3.76
CA THR A 165 3.82 -2.52 4.70
C THR A 165 4.13 -3.98 5.09
N PRO A 166 3.99 -4.37 6.37
CA PRO A 166 3.55 -3.53 7.48
C PRO A 166 4.62 -2.50 7.91
N ILE A 167 4.18 -1.34 8.38
CA ILE A 167 5.02 -0.35 9.03
C ILE A 167 5.27 -0.84 10.46
N ILE A 168 6.51 -1.18 10.77
CA ILE A 168 6.91 -1.63 12.10
C ILE A 168 7.46 -0.45 12.88
N ILE A 169 6.91 -0.22 14.07
CA ILE A 169 7.34 0.81 15.02
C ILE A 169 7.72 0.11 16.32
N ILE A 170 8.96 0.32 16.76
CA ILE A 170 9.46 -0.17 18.04
C ILE A 170 9.51 1.04 18.98
N LYS A 171 8.83 0.92 20.12
CA LYS A 171 8.87 1.90 21.19
C LYS A 171 10.21 1.75 21.93
N ASP A 172 10.97 2.84 21.98
CA ASP A 172 12.12 3.01 22.87
C ASP A 172 11.70 3.22 24.34
#